data_AF-A0A3Q7NUF5-F1
#
_entry.id   AF-A0A3Q7NUF5-F1
#
_cell.length_a   1.000
_cell.length_b   1.000
_cell.length_c   1.000
_cell.angle_alpha   90.00
_cell.angle_beta   90.00
_cell.angle_gamma   90.00
#
_symmetry.space_group_name_H-M   'P 1'
#
loop_
_entity.id
_entity.type
_entity.pdbx_description
1 polymer ?
#
loop_
_entity_poly.entity_id
_entity_poly.type
_entity_poly.pdbx_seq_one_letter_code
_entity_poly.pdbx_strand_id
1 'polypeptide(L)'
;NRVARVRVGKGDKLVTYEEVQVPHYTAHCKGWLSLHAGCLVDQLILKRWANQLEICVLVLRQLPAHNFYFLVGYSETLLSHFYKCPVRLHLQTVPSKVVYKYI
;
A
#
# COMPACT_ATOMS: atom_id res chain seq x y z
N ASN A 1 24.12 3.14 -8.96
CA ASN A 1 23.09 2.69 -8.00
C ASN A 1 21.69 2.75 -8.64
N ARG A 2 21.01 1.61 -8.86
CA ARG A 2 19.74 1.49 -9.65
C ARG A 2 18.50 1.12 -8.82
N VAL A 3 18.66 0.79 -7.55
CA VAL A 3 17.59 0.23 -6.70
C VAL A 3 16.52 1.29 -6.37
N ALA A 4 15.24 0.93 -6.51
CA ALA A 4 14.07 1.76 -6.19
C ALA A 4 14.16 3.21 -6.71
N ARG A 5 14.63 3.36 -7.96
CA ARG A 5 14.71 4.64 -8.67
C ARG A 5 13.94 4.56 -9.97
N VAL A 6 13.00 5.48 -10.16
CA VAL A 6 12.34 5.67 -11.45
C VAL A 6 13.28 6.42 -12.39
N ARG A 7 13.50 5.89 -13.60
CA ARG A 7 14.31 6.56 -14.62
C ARG A 7 13.54 7.70 -15.26
N VAL A 8 14.25 8.79 -15.54
CA VAL A 8 13.73 9.95 -16.26
C VAL A 8 13.48 9.59 -17.72
N GLY A 9 12.33 10.03 -18.23
CA GLY A 9 11.89 9.80 -19.60
C GLY A 9 11.62 11.11 -20.31
N LYS A 10 10.57 11.11 -21.14
CA LYS A 10 10.16 12.26 -21.95
C LYS A 10 9.25 13.26 -21.19
N GLY A 11 8.93 12.98 -19.93
CA GLY A 11 8.01 13.78 -19.11
C GLY A 11 6.57 13.24 -19.07
N ASP A 12 6.24 12.18 -19.82
CA ASP A 12 4.89 11.64 -19.88
C ASP A 12 4.58 10.66 -18.73
N LYS A 13 5.59 10.27 -17.94
CA LYS A 13 5.44 9.23 -16.94
C LYS A 13 4.86 9.81 -15.65
N LEU A 14 3.65 9.34 -15.31
CA LEU A 14 2.99 9.60 -14.03
C LEU A 14 3.65 8.80 -12.91
N VAL A 15 4.15 9.49 -11.88
CA VAL A 15 4.80 8.84 -10.74
C VAL A 15 4.12 9.25 -9.44
N THR A 16 3.84 8.27 -8.58
CA THR A 16 3.30 8.49 -7.23
C THR A 16 4.38 8.94 -6.26
N TYR A 17 3.98 9.55 -5.15
CA TYR A 17 4.90 10.02 -4.11
C TYR A 17 5.88 8.93 -3.64
N GLU A 18 5.35 7.73 -3.39
CA GLU A 18 6.12 6.57 -2.92
C GLU A 18 7.14 6.06 -3.95
N GLU A 19 6.81 6.14 -5.25
CA GLU A 19 7.65 5.69 -6.37
C GLU A 19 8.75 6.71 -6.74
N VAL A 20 8.53 8.02 -6.50
CA VAL A 20 9.54 9.05 -6.77
C VAL A 20 10.72 8.95 -5.81
N GLN A 21 10.47 8.47 -4.60
CA GLN A 21 11.44 8.60 -3.52
C GLN A 21 12.54 7.54 -3.57
N VAL A 22 13.78 8.02 -3.55
CA VAL A 22 14.97 7.17 -3.56
C VAL A 22 15.23 6.59 -2.16
N PRO A 23 15.76 5.35 -2.03
CA PRO A 23 15.96 4.69 -0.74
C PRO A 23 16.65 5.51 0.36
N HIS A 24 17.58 6.42 0.01
CA HIS A 24 18.30 7.24 0.98
C HIS A 24 17.45 8.33 1.66
N TYR A 25 16.22 8.58 1.19
CA TYR A 25 15.30 9.51 1.85
C TYR A 25 14.25 8.82 2.74
N THR A 26 14.36 7.51 2.92
CA THR A 26 13.58 6.76 3.93
C THR A 26 13.89 7.34 5.31
N ALA A 27 12.87 7.54 6.13
CA ALA A 27 12.89 8.22 7.42
C ALA A 27 13.18 9.75 7.41
N HIS A 28 13.51 10.35 6.26
CA HIS A 28 13.63 11.81 6.15
C HIS A 28 12.35 12.45 5.58
N CYS A 29 11.93 12.01 4.39
CA CYS A 29 10.68 12.47 3.78
C CYS A 29 9.68 11.33 3.57
N LYS A 30 10.13 10.08 3.57
CA LYS A 30 9.28 8.90 3.37
C LYS A 30 9.22 8.07 4.65
N GLY A 31 8.00 7.72 5.05
CA GLY A 31 7.76 6.81 6.17
C GLY A 31 8.02 5.35 5.80
N TRP A 32 7.84 4.46 6.76
CA TRP A 32 7.88 3.02 6.53
C TRP A 32 6.49 2.52 6.13
N LEU A 33 6.43 1.65 5.11
CA LEU A 33 5.17 1.03 4.67
C LEU A 33 4.70 -0.08 5.63
N SER A 34 5.62 -0.62 6.44
CA SER A 34 5.34 -1.57 7.50
C SER A 34 5.81 -1.00 8.84
N LEU A 35 4.92 -0.97 9.84
CA LEU A 35 5.23 -0.57 11.22
C LEU A 35 5.50 -1.80 12.11
N HIS A 36 6.23 -2.78 11.59
CA HIS A 36 6.79 -3.92 12.33
C HIS A 36 8.11 -4.37 11.69
N ALA A 37 8.89 -5.18 12.40
CA ALA A 37 10.14 -5.75 11.90
C ALA A 37 9.87 -6.76 10.76
N GLY A 38 9.80 -6.31 9.51
CA GLY A 38 9.63 -7.15 8.33
C GLY A 38 9.06 -6.35 7.15
N CYS A 39 9.86 -6.22 6.09
CA CYS A 39 9.67 -5.30 4.96
C CYS A 39 8.76 -5.86 3.83
N LEU A 40 8.13 -4.95 3.07
CA LEU A 40 7.57 -5.03 1.69
C LEU A 40 6.05 -5.28 1.52
N VAL A 41 5.31 -4.23 1.09
CA VAL A 41 4.36 -4.18 -0.05
C VAL A 41 4.14 -2.70 -0.43
N ASP A 42 4.50 -2.28 -1.65
CA ASP A 42 4.68 -0.86 -2.05
C ASP A 42 3.44 0.06 -2.05
N GLN A 43 2.23 -0.47 -1.95
CA GLN A 43 0.99 0.32 -1.89
C GLN A 43 0.08 -0.06 -0.72
N LEU A 44 0.56 -0.97 0.12
CA LEU A 44 -0.23 -1.54 1.19
C LEU A 44 0.47 -1.24 2.51
N ILE A 45 -0.24 -0.52 3.38
CA ILE A 45 0.30 -0.11 4.66
C ILE A 45 -0.06 -1.20 5.67
N LEU A 46 0.97 -1.83 6.23
CA LEU A 46 0.82 -2.87 7.25
C LEU A 46 1.11 -2.28 8.64
N LYS A 47 0.10 -2.32 9.50
CA LYS A 47 0.20 -1.94 10.90
C LYS A 47 -0.01 -3.17 11.76
N ARG A 48 0.98 -3.52 12.57
CA ARG A 48 0.84 -4.59 13.55
C ARG A 48 0.82 -3.97 14.93
N TRP A 49 -0.31 -4.11 15.63
CA TRP A 49 -0.48 -3.62 16.98
C TRP A 49 -0.73 -4.80 17.91
N ALA A 50 0.32 -5.22 18.61
CA ALA A 50 0.35 -6.47 19.39
C ALA A 50 -0.12 -7.68 18.54
N ASN A 51 -1.22 -8.31 18.94
CA ASN A 51 -1.81 -9.44 18.21
C ASN A 51 -2.72 -8.99 17.05
N GLN A 52 -3.11 -7.73 16.96
CA GLN A 52 -3.98 -7.26 15.88
C GLN A 52 -3.15 -6.86 14.65
N LEU A 53 -3.62 -7.29 13.48
CA LEU A 53 -3.01 -6.97 12.20
C LEU A 53 -3.98 -6.10 11.38
N GLU A 54 -3.56 -4.87 11.11
CA GLU A 54 -4.30 -3.88 10.35
C GLU A 54 -3.66 -3.69 8.96
N ILE A 55 -4.45 -3.95 7.92
CA ILE A 55 -4.06 -3.87 6.52
C ILE A 55 -4.79 -2.67 5.92
N CYS A 56 -4.07 -1.60 5.59
CA CYS A 56 -4.66 -0.45 4.91
C CYS A 56 -4.29 -0.46 3.43
N VAL A 57 -5.29 -0.40 2.55
CA VAL A 57 -5.14 -0.46 1.09
C VAL A 57 -5.79 0.75 0.43
N LEU A 58 -5.05 1.37 -0.49
CA LEU A 58 -5.60 2.35 -1.44
C LEU A 58 -6.08 1.61 -2.69
N VAL A 59 -7.37 1.72 -3.02
CA VAL A 59 -8.00 0.94 -4.09
C VAL A 59 -8.66 1.85 -5.13
N LEU A 60 -8.54 1.50 -6.41
CA LEU A 60 -9.22 2.19 -7.50
C LEU A 60 -10.67 1.70 -7.63
N ARG A 61 -11.59 2.62 -7.98
CA ARG A 61 -13.03 2.33 -8.16
C ARG A 61 -13.33 1.61 -9.48
N GLN A 62 -12.72 0.45 -9.71
CA GLN A 62 -12.93 -0.35 -10.93
C GLN A 62 -14.10 -1.33 -10.80
N LEU A 63 -14.42 -1.76 -9.58
CA LEU A 63 -15.44 -2.78 -9.30
C LEU A 63 -16.64 -2.19 -8.53
N PRO A 64 -17.83 -2.80 -8.64
CA PRO A 64 -18.99 -2.39 -7.86
C PRO A 64 -18.80 -2.68 -6.37
N ALA A 65 -19.42 -1.87 -5.50
CA ALA A 65 -19.20 -1.88 -4.05
C ALA A 65 -19.44 -3.25 -3.38
N HIS A 66 -20.42 -4.03 -3.86
CA HIS A 66 -20.73 -5.34 -3.28
C HIS A 66 -19.57 -6.34 -3.38
N ASN A 67 -18.82 -6.33 -4.49
CA ASN A 67 -17.65 -7.19 -4.67
C ASN A 67 -16.53 -6.80 -3.70
N PHE A 68 -16.40 -5.51 -3.38
CA PHE A 68 -15.42 -5.06 -2.39
C PHE A 68 -15.76 -5.57 -0.99
N TYR A 69 -17.02 -5.44 -0.54
CA TYR A 69 -17.43 -5.94 0.78
C TYR A 69 -17.24 -7.45 0.90
N PHE A 70 -17.54 -8.21 -0.17
CA PHE A 70 -17.28 -9.64 -0.21
C PHE A 70 -15.79 -9.96 -0.06
N LEU A 71 -14.93 -9.32 -0.86
CA LEU A 71 -13.49 -9.54 -0.82
C LEU A 71 -12.87 -9.16 0.53
N VAL A 72 -13.35 -8.07 1.15
CA VAL A 72 -12.93 -7.66 2.49
C VAL A 72 -13.22 -8.76 3.50
N GLY A 73 -14.48 -9.21 3.62
CA GLY A 73 -14.84 -10.25 4.58
C GLY A 73 -14.14 -11.59 4.30
N TYR A 74 -13.99 -11.97 3.03
CA TYR A 74 -13.25 -13.16 2.61
C TYR A 74 -11.78 -13.09 3.06
N SER A 75 -11.11 -11.96 2.83
CA SER A 75 -9.71 -11.78 3.19
C SER A 75 -9.50 -11.71 4.70
N GLU A 76 -10.36 -11.01 5.45
CA GLU A 76 -10.26 -10.93 6.91
C GLU A 76 -10.38 -12.31 7.56
N THR A 77 -11.39 -13.09 7.15
CA THR A 77 -11.61 -14.45 7.69
C THR A 77 -10.49 -15.41 7.33
N LEU A 78 -10.03 -15.42 6.07
CA LEU A 78 -8.94 -16.28 5.61
C LEU A 78 -7.63 -15.94 6.32
N LEU A 79 -7.26 -14.65 6.37
CA LEU A 79 -6.02 -14.21 6.98
C LEU A 79 -6.04 -14.42 8.50
N SER A 80 -7.19 -14.22 9.15
CA SER A 80 -7.31 -14.52 10.57
C SER A 80 -7.12 -16.00 10.88
N HIS A 81 -7.67 -16.89 10.05
CA HIS A 81 -7.48 -18.33 10.22
C HIS A 81 -6.03 -18.76 9.96
N PHE A 82 -5.36 -18.13 8.98
CA PHE A 82 -3.99 -18.43 8.59
C PHE A 82 -2.97 -17.93 9.62
N TYR A 83 -3.07 -16.66 10.03
CA TYR A 83 -2.12 -16.03 10.95
C TYR A 83 -2.46 -16.21 12.44
N LYS A 84 -3.58 -16.87 12.75
CA LYS A 84 -4.07 -17.12 14.12
C LYS A 84 -4.26 -15.83 14.94
N CYS A 85 -4.56 -14.73 14.26
CA CYS A 85 -4.67 -13.41 14.85
C CYS A 85 -5.84 -12.62 14.25
N PRO A 86 -6.44 -11.65 14.98
CA PRO A 86 -7.48 -10.80 14.43
C PRO A 86 -6.91 -9.87 13.36
N VAL A 87 -7.45 -9.97 12.14
CA VAL A 87 -7.06 -9.15 10.98
C VAL A 87 -8.19 -8.17 10.68
N ARG A 88 -7.84 -6.89 10.44
CA ARG A 88 -8.76 -5.84 10.01
C ARG A 88 -8.26 -5.20 8.74
N LEU A 89 -9.14 -5.05 7.76
CA LEU A 89 -8.80 -4.49 6.45
C LEU A 89 -9.48 -3.13 6.26
N HIS A 90 -8.69 -2.08 6.13
CA HIS A 90 -9.15 -0.72 5.86
C HIS A 90 -8.97 -0.37 4.38
N LEU A 91 -10.08 -0.11 3.69
CA LEU A 91 -10.08 0.31 2.29
C LEU A 91 -10.28 1.81 2.17
N GLN A 92 -9.41 2.47 1.41
CA GLN A 92 -9.61 3.84 0.96
C GLN A 92 -9.76 3.86 -0.57
N THR A 93 -10.95 4.19 -1.07
CA THR A 93 -11.18 4.26 -2.52
C THR A 93 -10.70 5.58 -3.09
N VAL A 94 -9.98 5.54 -4.21
CA VAL A 94 -9.56 6.73 -4.96
C VAL A 94 -10.07 6.62 -6.41
N PRO A 95 -10.54 7.72 -7.03
CA PRO A 95 -11.04 7.70 -8.41
C PRO A 95 -9.94 7.40 -9.45
N SER A 96 -8.71 7.87 -9.24
CA SER A 96 -7.58 7.71 -10.16
C SER A 96 -6.26 7.57 -9.40
N LYS A 97 -5.21 7.07 -10.05
CA LYS A 97 -3.87 6.98 -9.44
C LYS A 97 -3.42 8.37 -8.96
N VAL A 98 -2.98 8.49 -7.71
CA VAL A 98 -2.53 9.78 -7.14
C VAL A 98 -1.19 10.16 -7.73
N VAL A 99 -1.19 11.19 -8.58
CA VAL A 99 0.01 11.66 -9.30
C VAL A 99 0.72 12.70 -8.44
N TYR A 100 2.03 12.52 -8.22
CA TYR A 100 2.86 13.51 -7.54
C TYR A 100 3.68 14.34 -8.53
N LYS A 101 4.34 13.69 -9.49
CA LYS A 101 5.18 14.36 -10.49
C LYS A 101 5.21 13.61 -11.81
N TYR A 102 5.46 14.37 -12.87
CA TYR A 102 5.75 13.93 -14.23
C TYR A 102 7.27 13.84 -14.44
N ILE A 103 7.78 12.68 -14.89
CA ILE A 103 9.21 12.40 -15.12
C ILE A 103 9.43 11.83 -16.53
#